data_AF-A0A7S1Q6K9-F1
#
_entry.id   AF-A0A7S1Q6K9-F1
#
_cell.length_a   1.000
_cell.length_b   1.000
_cell.length_c   1.000
_cell.angle_alpha   90.00
_cell.angle_beta   90.00
_cell.angle_gamma   90.00
#
_symmetry.space_group_name_H-M   'P 1'
#
loop_
_entity.id
_entity.type
_entity.pdbx_description
1 polymer ?
#
loop_
_entity_poly.entity_id
_entity_poly.type
_entity_poly.pdbx_seq_one_letter_code
_entity_poly.pdbx_strand_id
1 'polypeptide(L)'
;DESILMLDEQEELCQRTGEKYREGLTCLRRCLVWGGKDDPCSADNEMAMGAAKRAQVIFLQLGDKGGEASAWDKISQSHIIYFDDKAMEPEKALAAAEKGRALHHK
;
A
#
# COMPACT_ATOMS: atom_id res chain seq x y z
N ASP A 1 15.28 3.25 10.19
CA ASP A 1 14.06 3.94 10.66
C ASP A 1 13.32 3.13 11.70
N GLU A 2 13.27 3.66 12.92
CA GLU A 2 12.53 3.10 14.05
C GLU A 2 11.03 2.89 13.73
N SER A 3 10.46 3.76 12.88
CA SER A 3 9.07 3.66 12.40
C SER A 3 8.80 2.39 11.60
N ILE A 4 9.74 1.93 10.77
CA ILE A 4 9.59 0.70 10.00
C ILE A 4 9.64 -0.52 10.93
N LEU A 5 10.58 -0.53 11.89
CA LEU A 5 10.69 -1.61 12.86
C LEU A 5 9.40 -1.77 13.69
N MET A 6 8.84 -0.67 14.19
CA MET A 6 7.57 -0.69 14.92
C MET A 6 6.41 -1.21 14.06
N LEU A 7 6.38 -0.87 12.77
CA LEU A 7 5.35 -1.35 11.85
C LEU A 7 5.51 -2.83 11.51
N ASP A 8 6.74 -3.34 11.42
CA ASP A 8 7.02 -4.77 11.25
C ASP A 8 6.54 -5.57 12.47
N GLU A 9 6.89 -5.13 13.68
CA GLU A 9 6.42 -5.75 14.92
C GLU A 9 4.89 -5.72 15.04
N GLN A 10 4.26 -4.60 14.65
CA GLN A 10 2.81 -4.48 14.66
C GLN A 10 2.16 -5.43 13.64
N GLU A 11 2.74 -5.59 12.45
CA GLU A 11 2.26 -6.50 11.42
C GLU A 11 2.29 -7.95 11.93
N GLU A 12 3.42 -8.37 12.51
CA GLU A 12 3.57 -9.70 13.11
C GLU A 12 2.56 -9.95 14.23
N LEU A 13 2.33 -8.96 15.09
CA LEU A 13 1.34 -9.06 16.16
C LEU A 13 -0.08 -9.23 15.58
N CYS A 14 -0.45 -8.45 14.56
CA CYS A 14 -1.75 -8.56 13.90
C CYS A 14 -1.92 -9.93 13.24
N GLN A 15 -0.88 -10.46 12.60
CA GLN A 15 -0.89 -11.78 12.00
C GLN A 15 -1.08 -12.89 13.03
N ARG A 16 -0.37 -12.81 14.17
CA ARG A 16 -0.47 -13.78 15.27
C ARG A 16 -1.83 -13.77 15.97
N THR A 17 -2.44 -12.61 16.08
CA THR A 17 -3.73 -12.42 16.76
C THR A 17 -4.94 -12.55 15.83
N GLY A 18 -4.72 -12.57 14.51
CA GLY A 18 -5.78 -12.60 13.51
C GLY A 18 -6.49 -11.27 13.29
N GLU A 19 -5.94 -10.15 13.77
CA GLU A 19 -6.50 -8.80 13.58
C GLU A 19 -6.30 -8.29 12.13
N LYS A 20 -6.98 -8.93 11.17
CA LYS A 20 -6.81 -8.65 9.73
C LYS A 20 -7.07 -7.20 9.33
N TYR A 21 -8.08 -6.55 9.89
CA TYR A 21 -8.33 -5.13 9.59
C TYR A 21 -7.16 -4.24 10.01
N ARG A 22 -6.59 -4.49 11.21
CA ARG A 22 -5.43 -3.77 11.72
C ARG A 22 -4.19 -4.09 10.90
N GLU A 23 -4.00 -5.34 10.47
CA GLU A 23 -2.93 -5.77 9.55
C GLU A 23 -2.96 -4.93 8.25
N GLY A 24 -4.14 -4.80 7.63
CA GLY A 24 -4.31 -3.99 6.42
C GLY A 24 -3.94 -2.52 6.62
N LEU A 25 -4.36 -1.91 7.73
CA LEU A 25 -3.99 -0.53 8.07
C LEU A 25 -2.48 -0.38 8.34
N THR A 26 -1.85 -1.35 8.99
CA THR A 26 -0.40 -1.36 9.21
C THR A 26 0.35 -1.41 7.87
N CYS A 27 -0.10 -2.24 6.94
CA CYS A 27 0.45 -2.28 5.58
C CYS A 27 0.32 -0.94 4.85
N LEU A 28 -0.82 -0.24 4.96
CA LEU A 28 -0.97 1.10 4.36
C LEU A 28 -0.01 2.13 4.98
N ARG A 29 0.17 2.12 6.30
CA ARG A 29 1.12 3.00 7.00
C ARG A 29 2.55 2.72 6.56
N ARG A 30 2.91 1.45 6.40
CA ARG A 30 4.22 1.04 5.90
C ARG A 30 4.46 1.54 4.48
N CYS A 31 3.46 1.46 3.60
CA CYS A 31 3.55 2.05 2.25
C CYS A 31 3.91 3.54 2.31
N LEU A 32 3.26 4.29 3.19
CA LEU A 32 3.53 5.72 3.37
C LEU A 32 4.94 6.00 3.90
N VAL A 33 5.43 5.23 4.86
CA VAL A 33 6.78 5.45 5.42
C VAL A 33 7.85 5.16 4.38
N TRP A 34 7.72 4.07 3.62
CA TRP A 34 8.70 3.76 2.56
C TRP A 34 8.65 4.78 1.41
N GLY A 35 7.46 5.18 0.97
CA GLY A 35 7.32 6.16 -0.12
C GLY A 35 7.56 7.61 0.27
N GLY A 36 7.53 7.93 1.57
CA GLY A 36 7.71 9.28 2.10
C GLY A 36 9.15 9.62 2.50
N LYS A 37 10.13 8.77 2.18
CA LYS A 37 11.54 9.09 2.42
C LYS A 37 12.02 10.20 1.50
N ASP A 38 12.94 11.03 1.98
CA ASP A 38 13.44 12.20 1.25
C ASP A 38 14.23 11.85 -0.03
N ASP A 39 14.84 10.66 -0.08
CA ASP A 39 15.58 10.11 -1.22
C ASP A 39 15.29 8.59 -1.35
N PRO A 40 14.11 8.21 -1.89
CA PRO A 40 13.68 6.83 -1.92
C PRO A 40 14.38 6.08 -3.05
N CYS A 41 15.16 5.04 -2.71
CA CYS A 41 15.78 4.19 -3.71
C CYS A 41 14.77 3.16 -4.26
N SER A 42 15.10 2.50 -5.38
CA SER A 42 14.22 1.49 -6.00
C SER A 42 13.73 0.42 -5.02
N ALA A 43 14.56 0.03 -4.04
CA ALA A 43 14.18 -0.92 -3.01
C ALA A 43 13.12 -0.35 -2.05
N ASP A 44 13.19 0.93 -1.67
CA ASP A 44 12.16 1.57 -0.86
C ASP A 44 10.82 1.58 -1.61
N ASN A 45 10.86 1.83 -2.92
CA ASN A 45 9.68 1.90 -3.78
C ASN A 45 9.01 0.53 -3.96
N GLU A 46 9.82 -0.53 -4.10
CA GLU A 46 9.35 -1.92 -4.09
C GLU A 46 8.70 -2.27 -2.75
N MET A 47 9.28 -1.84 -1.63
CA MET A 47 8.73 -2.06 -0.28
C MET A 47 7.40 -1.33 -0.08
N ALA A 48 7.30 -0.09 -0.57
CA ALA A 48 6.05 0.68 -0.55
C ALA A 48 4.95 0.00 -1.36
N MET A 49 5.28 -0.42 -2.59
CA MET A 49 4.36 -1.13 -3.50
C MET A 49 3.92 -2.48 -2.91
N GLY A 50 4.85 -3.25 -2.36
CA GLY A 50 4.55 -4.53 -1.73
C GLY A 50 3.61 -4.38 -0.52
N ALA A 51 3.79 -3.34 0.28
CA ALA A 51 2.91 -3.04 1.40
C ALA A 51 1.49 -2.64 0.92
N ALA A 52 1.37 -1.81 -0.12
CA ALA A 52 0.08 -1.44 -0.68
C ALA A 52 -0.69 -2.66 -1.25
N LYS A 53 0.01 -3.55 -1.97
CA LYS A 53 -0.59 -4.80 -2.50
C LYS A 53 -1.07 -5.74 -1.40
N ARG A 54 -0.31 -5.87 -0.31
CA ARG A 54 -0.75 -6.67 0.86
C ARG A 54 -2.00 -6.10 1.49
N ALA A 55 -2.04 -4.78 1.70
CA ALA A 55 -3.24 -4.10 2.21
C ALA A 55 -4.45 -4.37 1.30
N GLN A 56 -4.29 -4.27 -0.02
CA GLN A 56 -5.36 -4.52 -0.98
C GLN A 56 -5.94 -5.94 -0.84
N VAL A 57 -5.09 -6.95 -0.75
CA VAL A 57 -5.53 -8.35 -0.59
C VAL A 57 -6.28 -8.54 0.74
N ILE A 58 -5.78 -7.94 1.82
CA ILE A 58 -6.41 -8.05 3.14
C ILE A 58 -7.80 -7.41 3.13
N PHE A 59 -7.93 -6.18 2.63
CA PHE A 59 -9.21 -5.50 2.60
C PHE A 59 -10.21 -6.16 1.64
N LEU A 60 -9.74 -6.71 0.52
CA LEU A 60 -10.56 -7.55 -0.36
C LEU A 60 -11.11 -8.79 0.39
N GLN A 61 -10.27 -9.49 1.15
CA GLN A 61 -10.70 -10.66 1.94
C GLN A 61 -11.72 -10.31 3.03
N LEU A 62 -11.61 -9.09 3.60
CA LEU A 62 -12.55 -8.58 4.59
C LEU A 62 -13.86 -8.04 3.99
N GLY A 63 -13.93 -7.88 2.66
CA GLY A 63 -15.02 -7.18 1.99
C GLY A 63 -15.05 -5.67 2.29
N ASP A 64 -13.96 -5.11 2.82
CA ASP A 64 -13.84 -3.69 3.12
C ASP A 64 -13.48 -2.90 1.85
N LYS A 65 -14.52 -2.41 1.18
CA LYS A 65 -14.37 -1.60 -0.03
C LYS A 65 -13.59 -0.30 0.21
N GLY A 66 -13.70 0.32 1.39
CA GLY A 66 -13.05 1.59 1.69
C GLY A 66 -11.54 1.41 1.90
N GLY A 67 -11.17 0.37 2.66
CA GLY A 67 -9.78 -0.07 2.79
C GLY A 67 -9.19 -0.52 1.46
N GLU A 68 -9.94 -1.28 0.66
CA GLU A 68 -9.48 -1.75 -0.65
C GLU A 68 -9.25 -0.57 -1.61
N ALA A 69 -10.16 0.40 -1.65
CA ALA A 69 -10.00 1.60 -2.46
C ALA A 69 -8.75 2.41 -2.05
N SER A 70 -8.55 2.57 -0.74
CA SER A 70 -7.36 3.24 -0.19
C SER A 70 -6.07 2.53 -0.62
N ALA A 71 -6.08 1.20 -0.65
CA ALA A 71 -4.93 0.42 -1.10
C ALA A 71 -4.69 0.57 -2.61
N TRP A 72 -5.75 0.58 -3.43
CA TRP A 72 -5.64 0.85 -4.87
C TRP A 72 -5.08 2.25 -5.16
N ASP A 73 -5.48 3.25 -4.38
CA ASP A 73 -4.92 4.61 -4.48
C ASP A 73 -3.41 4.63 -4.19
N LYS A 74 -2.95 3.85 -3.20
CA LYS A 74 -1.54 3.71 -2.90
C LYS A 74 -0.77 2.97 -3.98
N ILE A 75 -1.34 1.91 -4.55
CA ILE A 75 -0.75 1.21 -5.71
C ILE A 75 -0.61 2.17 -6.90
N SER A 76 -1.64 2.97 -7.17
CA SER A 76 -1.61 3.99 -8.23
C SER A 76 -0.47 4.99 -7.99
N GLN A 77 -0.42 5.59 -6.79
CA GLN A 77 0.64 6.53 -6.40
C GLN A 77 2.04 5.91 -6.55
N SER A 78 2.19 4.64 -6.18
CA SER A 78 3.47 3.97 -6.29
C SER A 78 3.96 3.81 -7.73
N HIS A 79 3.09 3.71 -8.74
CA HIS A 79 3.49 3.62 -10.14
C HIS A 79 3.93 4.96 -10.77
N ILE A 80 3.69 6.10 -10.11
CA ILE A 80 3.97 7.44 -10.66
C ILE A 80 4.91 8.30 -9.80
N ILE A 81 4.80 8.23 -8.47
CA ILE A 81 5.55 9.14 -7.57
C ILE A 81 6.89 8.52 -7.19
N TYR A 82 6.93 7.19 -7.04
CA TYR A 82 8.04 6.50 -6.42
C TYR A 82 9.00 5.89 -7.43
N PHE A 83 8.65 5.76 -8.70
CA PHE A 83 9.61 5.37 -9.72
C PHE A 83 10.19 6.62 -10.38
N ASP A 84 11.52 6.65 -10.55
CA ASP A 84 12.19 7.64 -11.39
C ASP A 84 11.44 7.83 -12.72
N ASP A 85 11.52 9.01 -13.35
CA ASP A 85 10.86 9.33 -14.63
C ASP A 85 10.98 8.23 -15.71
N LYS A 86 12.06 7.44 -15.68
CA LYS A 86 12.32 6.33 -16.63
C LYS A 86 11.56 5.04 -16.31
N ALA A 87 11.06 4.88 -15.10
CA ALA A 87 10.38 3.69 -14.59
C ALA A 87 8.91 3.97 -14.20
N MET A 88 8.41 5.18 -14.46
CA MET A 88 6.98 5.48 -14.32
C MET A 88 6.13 4.57 -15.21
N GLU A 89 5.05 4.04 -14.65
CA GLU A 89 4.12 3.14 -15.34
C GLU A 89 2.71 3.76 -15.35
N PRO A 90 2.47 4.84 -16.11
CA PRO A 90 1.23 5.61 -16.04
C PRO A 90 -0.02 4.80 -16.39
N GLU A 91 0.11 3.82 -17.30
CA GLU A 91 -0.98 2.91 -17.64
C GLU A 91 -1.40 2.04 -16.43
N LYS A 92 -0.43 1.55 -15.65
CA LYS A 92 -0.71 0.77 -14.44
C LYS A 92 -1.25 1.62 -13.32
N ALA A 93 -0.77 2.86 -13.20
CA ALA A 93 -1.32 3.83 -12.26
C ALA A 93 -2.79 4.12 -12.57
N LEU A 94 -3.11 4.42 -13.83
CA LEU A 94 -4.49 4.64 -14.27
C LEU A 94 -5.38 3.43 -13.98
N ALA A 95 -4.94 2.22 -14.35
CA ALA A 95 -5.69 1.00 -14.09
C ALA A 95 -5.92 0.75 -12.59
N ALA A 96 -4.96 1.09 -11.73
CA ALA A 96 -5.12 1.00 -10.27
C ALA A 96 -6.12 2.05 -9.75
N ALA A 97 -6.02 3.30 -10.20
CA ALA A 97 -6.94 4.37 -9.82
C ALA A 97 -8.39 4.07 -10.26
N GLU A 98 -8.59 3.48 -11.44
CA GLU A 98 -9.90 3.06 -11.91
C GLU A 98 -10.52 1.99 -11.02
N LYS A 99 -9.72 1.02 -10.55
CA LYS A 99 -10.19 0.00 -9.59
C LYS A 99 -10.60 0.62 -8.26
N GLY A 100 -9.78 1.52 -7.72
CA GLY A 100 -10.11 2.27 -6.49
C GLY A 100 -11.41 3.06 -6.63
N ARG A 101 -11.55 3.80 -7.74
CA ARG A 101 -12.76 4.58 -8.05
C ARG A 101 -14.00 3.70 -8.16
N ALA A 102 -13.91 2.54 -8.80
CA ALA A 102 -15.02 1.61 -8.96
C ALA A 102 -15.59 1.10 -7.62
N LEU A 103 -14.77 1.07 -6.56
CA LEU A 103 -15.18 0.65 -5.23
C LEU A 103 -15.96 1.74 -4.48
N HIS A 104 -15.73 3.02 -4.79
CA HIS A 104 -16.50 4.14 -4.22
C HIS A 104 -17.89 4.32 -4.84
N HIS A 105 -18.13 3.78 -6.04
CA HIS A 105 -19.39 3.94 -6.78
C HIS A 105 -20.35 2.74 -6.67
N LYS A 106 -20.17 1.84 -5.69
CA LYS A 106 -21.03 0.65 -5.48
C LYS A 106 -21.48 0.51 -4.04
#